data_AF-A0A6I4RC61-F1
#
_entry.id   AF-A0A6I4RC61-F1
#
_cell.length_a   1.000
_cell.length_b   1.000
_cell.length_c   1.000
_cell.angle_alpha   90.00
_cell.angle_beta   90.00
_cell.angle_gamma   90.00
#
_symmetry.space_group_name_H-M   'P 1'
#
loop_
_entity.id
_entity.type
_entity.pdbx_description
1 polymer ?
#
loop_
_entity_poly.entity_id
_entity_poly.type
_entity_poly.pdbx_seq_one_letter_code
_entity_poly.pdbx_strand_id
1 'polypeptide(L)'
;MSEEQKIEALKKVLGEPIGFDISDAALKVKRNLMLVSLVVIVLVLGELKTSSKISIFGVSLDGVTPDKMMLGLAVVLIYSLIHYLWYCFELAGEWSLRVTGARLGFVTGAQWAEEGIDYPADPKQSTLYTWWLQEIKSFAYYKDLIAKVEEHKEEIDKRIEDIVKNNNPGSNGAMASNAITQLKGALEQARSSVSKAESIIANQRINVSLERFDKRFGLVLRSQNLRVLLAEILLPIFMAGYAGLLLATFFELA
;
A
#
# COMPACT_ATOMS: atom_id res chain seq x y z
N MET A 1 20.09 -16.68 -8.51
CA MET A 1 18.66 -17.01 -8.37
C MET A 1 18.15 -17.47 -9.72
N SER A 2 17.65 -18.70 -9.83
CA SER A 2 17.13 -19.25 -11.09
C SER A 2 15.85 -18.54 -11.53
N GLU A 3 15.48 -18.68 -12.80
CA GLU A 3 14.25 -18.09 -13.33
C GLU A 3 12.99 -18.66 -12.64
N GLU A 4 12.99 -19.94 -12.31
CA GLU A 4 11.96 -20.58 -11.48
C GLU A 4 11.87 -19.99 -10.07
N GLN A 5 13.01 -19.76 -9.40
CA GLN A 5 13.04 -19.12 -8.09
C GLN A 5 12.51 -17.68 -8.14
N LYS A 6 12.73 -16.97 -9.25
CA LYS A 6 12.14 -15.64 -9.49
C LYS A 6 10.63 -15.73 -9.64
N ILE A 7 10.13 -16.66 -10.45
CA ILE A 7 8.70 -16.86 -10.69
C ILE A 7 7.97 -17.27 -9.41
N GLU A 8 8.59 -18.12 -8.59
CA GLU A 8 8.01 -18.61 -7.34
C GLU A 8 8.02 -17.54 -6.24
N ALA A 9 9.10 -16.77 -6.13
CA ALA A 9 9.13 -15.57 -5.29
C ALA A 9 8.08 -14.53 -5.73
N LEU A 10 7.88 -14.38 -7.05
CA LEU A 10 6.85 -13.51 -7.61
C LEU A 10 5.45 -13.96 -7.22
N LYS A 11 5.13 -15.24 -7.42
CA LYS A 11 3.82 -15.80 -7.06
C LYS A 11 3.53 -15.67 -5.57
N LYS A 12 4.57 -15.80 -4.74
CA LYS A 12 4.46 -15.65 -3.29
C LYS A 12 4.14 -14.20 -2.91
N VAL A 13 4.90 -13.23 -3.43
CA VAL A 13 4.70 -11.80 -3.12
C VAL A 13 3.39 -11.26 -3.74
N LEU A 14 3.02 -11.70 -4.94
CA LEU A 14 1.76 -11.32 -5.61
C LEU A 14 0.51 -11.95 -4.97
N GLY A 15 0.67 -13.09 -4.29
CA GLY A 15 -0.41 -13.79 -3.60
C GLY A 15 -0.61 -13.35 -2.16
N GLU A 16 0.36 -12.63 -1.57
CA GLU A 16 0.30 -12.18 -0.19
C GLU A 16 -0.48 -10.86 -0.11
N PRO A 17 -1.65 -10.85 0.55
CA PRO A 17 -2.37 -9.60 0.76
C PRO A 17 -1.49 -8.66 1.58
N ILE A 18 -1.32 -7.42 1.11
CA ILE A 18 -0.49 -6.42 1.80
C ILE A 18 -1.05 -6.24 3.21
N GLY A 19 -0.31 -6.77 4.18
CA GLY A 19 -0.69 -6.75 5.56
C GLY A 19 -0.82 -5.32 6.05
N PHE A 20 -1.70 -5.13 7.01
CA PHE A 20 -1.63 -3.95 7.85
C PHE A 20 -0.49 -4.14 8.85
N ASP A 21 0.71 -3.70 8.47
CA ASP A 21 1.90 -3.74 9.32
C ASP A 21 1.94 -2.53 10.24
N ILE A 22 1.55 -2.77 11.49
CA ILE A 22 1.68 -1.85 12.60
C ILE A 22 3.16 -1.69 12.91
N SER A 23 3.62 -0.44 13.08
CA SER A 23 5.00 -0.19 13.45
C SER A 23 5.34 -0.76 14.82
N ASP A 24 6.60 -1.16 15.04
CA ASP A 24 7.03 -1.68 16.34
C ASP A 24 6.80 -0.69 17.49
N ALA A 25 6.92 0.62 17.20
CA ALA A 25 6.63 1.68 18.16
C ALA A 25 5.16 1.64 18.59
N ALA A 26 4.25 1.49 17.64
CA ALA A 26 2.83 1.41 17.92
C ALA A 26 2.42 0.17 18.70
N LEU A 27 3.02 -0.99 18.39
CA LEU A 27 2.83 -2.20 19.18
C LEU A 27 3.27 -2.01 20.63
N LYS A 28 4.36 -1.27 20.88
CA LYS A 28 4.81 -0.93 22.23
C LYS A 28 3.81 -0.03 22.95
N VAL A 29 3.32 1.04 22.31
CA VAL A 29 2.31 1.94 22.90
C VAL A 29 1.03 1.17 23.23
N LYS A 30 0.51 0.36 22.30
CA LYS A 30 -0.66 -0.51 22.51
C LYS A 30 -0.47 -1.44 23.71
N ARG A 31 0.66 -2.17 23.74
CA ARG A 31 0.96 -3.12 24.82
C ARG A 31 1.06 -2.42 26.17
N ASN A 32 1.69 -1.24 26.22
CA ASN A 32 1.81 -0.48 27.46
C ASN A 32 0.43 -0.02 27.96
N LEU A 33 -0.43 0.50 27.07
CA LEU A 33 -1.80 0.88 27.43
C LEU A 33 -2.59 -0.31 27.98
N MET A 34 -2.56 -1.45 27.28
CA MET A 34 -3.25 -2.66 27.72
C MET A 34 -2.70 -3.20 29.05
N LEU A 35 -1.38 -3.17 29.25
CA LEU A 35 -0.74 -3.61 30.48
C LEU A 35 -1.14 -2.72 31.67
N VAL A 36 -1.05 -1.39 31.51
CA VAL A 36 -1.46 -0.44 32.55
C VAL A 36 -2.95 -0.62 32.87
N SER A 37 -3.80 -0.76 31.84
CA SER A 37 -5.23 -1.00 32.02
C SER A 37 -5.49 -2.31 32.78
N LEU A 38 -4.79 -3.39 32.42
CA LEU A 38 -4.90 -4.68 33.10
C LEU A 38 -4.46 -4.60 34.56
N VAL A 39 -3.34 -3.93 34.84
CA VAL A 39 -2.85 -3.72 36.21
C VAL A 39 -3.91 -2.98 37.03
N VAL A 40 -4.47 -1.89 36.50
CA VAL A 40 -5.54 -1.15 37.18
C VAL A 40 -6.76 -2.03 37.47
N ILE A 41 -7.23 -2.79 36.47
CA ILE A 41 -8.39 -3.69 36.63
C ILE A 41 -8.13 -4.72 37.74
N VAL A 42 -6.96 -5.36 37.74
CA VAL A 42 -6.59 -6.37 38.74
C VAL A 42 -6.44 -5.75 40.13
N LEU A 43 -5.88 -4.54 40.24
CA LEU A 43 -5.71 -3.87 41.53
C LEU A 43 -7.03 -3.47 42.16
N VAL A 44 -7.95 -2.90 41.37
CA VAL A 44 -9.26 -2.45 41.87
C VAL A 44 -10.18 -3.64 42.17
N LEU A 45 -10.31 -4.60 41.25
CA LEU A 45 -11.17 -5.77 41.46
C LEU A 45 -10.59 -6.78 42.46
N GLY A 46 -9.27 -6.81 42.62
CA GLY A 46 -8.58 -7.68 43.57
C GLY A 46 -8.61 -7.16 45.02
N GLU A 47 -9.23 -6.00 45.27
CA GLU A 47 -9.30 -5.35 46.59
C GLU A 47 -7.95 -5.36 47.33
N LEU A 48 -6.87 -5.06 46.61
CA LEU A 48 -5.52 -5.25 47.13
C LEU A 48 -5.26 -4.30 48.30
N LYS A 49 -5.32 -4.85 49.52
CA LYS A 49 -4.93 -4.18 50.75
C LYS A 49 -3.41 -3.97 50.73
N THR A 50 -2.97 -2.79 50.35
CA THR A 50 -1.55 -2.41 50.43
C THR A 50 -1.10 -2.48 51.88
N SER A 51 -0.16 -3.37 52.19
CA SER A 51 0.55 -3.29 53.47
C SER A 51 1.37 -2.00 53.49
N SER A 52 1.59 -1.42 54.67
CA SER A 52 2.35 -0.17 54.84
C SER A 52 3.81 -0.25 54.39
N LYS A 53 4.29 -1.43 53.97
CA LYS A 53 5.64 -1.65 53.45
C LYS A 53 5.56 -2.33 52.09
N ILE A 54 5.63 -1.52 51.03
CA ILE A 54 5.81 -2.02 49.67
C ILE A 54 7.32 -2.15 49.43
N SER A 55 7.80 -3.36 49.13
CA SER A 55 9.19 -3.61 48.71
C SER A 55 9.23 -3.85 47.20
N ILE A 56 9.78 -2.89 46.46
CA ILE A 56 10.02 -3.02 45.02
C ILE A 56 11.52 -3.15 44.83
N PHE A 57 11.97 -4.29 44.26
CA PHE A 57 13.39 -4.59 44.04
C PHE A 57 14.27 -4.48 45.29
N GLY A 58 13.74 -4.83 46.47
CA GLY A 58 14.46 -4.76 47.74
C GLY A 58 14.51 -3.38 48.37
N VAL A 59 13.93 -2.35 47.74
CA VAL A 59 13.75 -1.03 48.33
C VAL A 59 12.36 -0.95 48.97
N SER A 60 12.32 -0.82 50.29
CA SER A 60 11.09 -0.55 51.02
C SER A 60 10.72 0.93 50.86
N LEU A 61 9.61 1.21 50.19
CA LEU A 61 9.05 2.56 50.11
C LEU A 61 8.09 2.75 51.29
N ASP A 62 8.44 3.69 52.17
CA ASP A 62 7.60 4.08 53.30
C ASP A 62 6.70 5.26 52.89
N GLY A 63 5.43 5.26 53.31
CA GLY A 63 4.46 6.33 53.02
C GLY A 63 3.76 6.28 51.65
N VAL A 64 3.85 5.16 50.92
CA VAL A 64 3.03 4.91 49.71
C VAL A 64 1.63 4.47 50.16
N THR A 65 0.69 5.42 50.18
CA THR A 65 -0.72 5.11 50.42
C THR A 65 -1.37 4.56 49.15
N PRO A 66 -2.40 3.69 49.28
CA PRO A 66 -3.12 3.18 48.11
C PRO A 66 -3.67 4.31 47.23
N ASP A 67 -4.12 5.43 47.82
CA ASP A 67 -4.63 6.58 47.05
C ASP A 67 -3.55 7.22 46.17
N LYS A 68 -2.33 7.38 46.67
CA LYS A 68 -1.21 7.92 45.89
C LYS A 68 -0.80 6.96 44.77
N MET A 69 -0.85 5.65 45.02
CA MET A 69 -0.58 4.63 44.01
C MET A 69 -1.66 4.66 42.91
N MET A 70 -2.93 4.71 43.28
CA MET A 70 -4.05 4.79 42.32
C MET A 70 -4.02 6.10 41.53
N LEU A 71 -3.67 7.22 42.17
CA LEU A 71 -3.48 8.51 41.49
C LEU A 71 -2.35 8.44 40.46
N GLY A 72 -1.22 7.84 40.83
CA GLY A 72 -0.10 7.61 39.90
C GLY A 72 -0.50 6.75 38.70
N LEU A 73 -1.24 5.66 38.94
CA LEU A 73 -1.77 4.81 37.88
C LEU A 73 -2.77 5.54 36.99
N ALA A 74 -3.65 6.38 37.56
CA ALA A 74 -4.58 7.19 36.79
C ALA A 74 -3.85 8.14 35.83
N VAL A 75 -2.80 8.83 36.30
CA VAL A 75 -1.97 9.71 35.45
C VAL A 75 -1.30 8.94 34.32
N VAL A 76 -0.71 7.77 34.62
CA VAL A 76 -0.04 6.93 33.60
C VAL A 76 -1.06 6.38 32.59
N LEU A 77 -2.25 5.98 33.04
CA LEU A 77 -3.33 5.49 32.18
C LEU A 77 -3.82 6.57 31.22
N ILE A 78 -4.09 7.78 31.74
CA ILE A 78 -4.53 8.93 30.94
C ILE A 78 -3.48 9.29 29.89
N TYR A 79 -2.21 9.41 30.30
CA TYR A 79 -1.12 9.69 29.37
C TYR A 79 -1.01 8.62 28.27
N SER A 80 -1.05 7.34 28.66
CA SER A 80 -0.97 6.21 27.72
C SER A 80 -2.16 6.19 26.76
N LEU A 81 -3.36 6.54 27.23
CA LEU A 81 -4.56 6.61 26.40
C LEU A 81 -4.46 7.74 25.39
N ILE A 82 -4.06 8.95 25.80
CA ILE A 82 -3.88 10.10 24.90
C ILE A 82 -2.85 9.77 23.82
N HIS A 83 -1.69 9.22 24.22
CA HIS A 83 -0.65 8.83 23.28
C HIS A 83 -1.13 7.76 22.29
N TYR A 84 -1.92 6.79 22.77
CA TYR A 84 -2.50 5.77 21.90
C TYR A 84 -3.58 6.31 20.96
N LEU A 85 -4.41 7.25 21.40
CA LEU A 85 -5.40 7.92 20.55
C LEU A 85 -4.74 8.76 19.46
N TRP A 86 -3.63 9.43 19.78
CA TRP A 86 -2.81 10.12 18.78
C TRP A 86 -2.31 9.15 17.71
N TYR A 87 -1.80 7.99 18.12
CA TYR A 87 -1.41 6.95 17.19
C TYR A 87 -2.59 6.45 16.33
N CYS A 88 -3.78 6.25 16.92
CA CYS A 88 -4.97 5.86 16.15
C CYS A 88 -5.35 6.91 15.10
N PHE A 89 -5.13 8.19 15.40
CA PHE A 89 -5.37 9.28 14.44
C PHE A 89 -4.38 9.23 13.26
N GLU A 90 -3.08 9.08 13.53
CA GLU A 90 -2.07 8.89 12.49
C GLU A 90 -2.39 7.66 11.62
N LEU A 91 -2.79 6.58 12.27
CA LEU A 91 -3.20 5.34 11.63
C LEU A 91 -4.41 5.52 10.70
N ALA A 92 -5.41 6.29 11.13
CA ALA A 92 -6.57 6.62 10.29
C ALA A 92 -6.16 7.49 9.09
N GLY A 93 -5.19 8.39 9.27
CA GLY A 93 -4.59 9.19 8.19
C GLY A 93 -3.88 8.33 7.15
N GLU A 94 -2.99 7.42 7.59
CA GLU A 94 -2.33 6.44 6.71
C GLU A 94 -3.35 5.55 6.00
N TRP A 95 -4.40 5.12 6.71
CA TRP A 95 -5.45 4.30 6.14
C TRP A 95 -6.21 5.04 5.04
N SER A 96 -6.58 6.30 5.26
CA SER A 96 -7.22 7.16 4.25
C SER A 96 -6.33 7.32 3.00
N LEU A 97 -5.04 7.62 3.20
CA LEU A 97 -4.07 7.75 2.11
C LEU A 97 -3.88 6.46 1.31
N ARG A 98 -3.98 5.29 1.96
CA ARG A 98 -3.88 3.97 1.32
C ARG A 98 -5.13 3.62 0.52
N VAL A 99 -6.33 4.00 1.01
CA VAL A 99 -7.59 3.79 0.28
C VAL A 99 -7.62 4.65 -0.99
N THR A 100 -6.97 5.80 -0.99
CA THR A 100 -6.79 6.64 -2.20
C THR A 100 -5.56 6.26 -3.03
N GLY A 101 -4.85 5.17 -2.72
CA GLY A 101 -3.67 4.71 -3.45
C GLY A 101 -4.02 3.92 -4.73
N ALA A 102 -3.38 4.25 -5.86
CA ALA A 102 -3.35 3.35 -7.01
C ALA A 102 -2.52 2.10 -6.65
N ARG A 103 -3.04 0.91 -6.99
CA ARG A 103 -2.42 -0.37 -6.69
C ARG A 103 -0.95 -0.42 -7.18
N LEU A 104 -0.09 -0.97 -6.33
CA LEU A 104 1.26 -1.45 -6.64
C LEU A 104 1.30 -2.22 -7.96
N GLY A 105 2.15 -1.82 -8.89
CA GLY A 105 2.85 -2.77 -9.76
C GLY A 105 4.30 -2.78 -9.32
N PHE A 106 4.91 -3.94 -9.03
CA PHE A 106 6.25 -3.95 -8.44
C PHE A 106 7.26 -4.84 -9.15
N VAL A 107 8.48 -4.29 -9.13
CA VAL A 107 9.73 -4.59 -9.82
C VAL A 107 10.03 -6.09 -9.96
N THR A 108 9.83 -6.64 -11.16
CA THR A 108 10.68 -7.72 -11.67
C THR A 108 11.96 -7.11 -12.24
N GLY A 109 13.11 -7.75 -12.02
CA GLY A 109 14.44 -7.29 -12.48
C GLY A 109 14.66 -7.12 -14.00
N ALA A 110 13.61 -6.99 -14.80
CA ALA A 110 13.63 -6.39 -16.11
C ALA A 110 13.46 -4.87 -15.95
N GLN A 111 14.50 -4.22 -15.42
CA GLN A 111 14.56 -2.77 -15.16
C GLN A 111 14.47 -1.88 -16.42
N TRP A 112 14.05 -2.42 -17.56
CA TRP A 112 14.40 -1.87 -18.88
C TRP A 112 13.26 -1.74 -19.89
N ALA A 113 11.98 -2.03 -19.59
CA ALA A 113 10.99 -2.05 -20.69
C ALA A 113 9.52 -1.73 -20.43
N GLU A 114 9.03 -1.42 -19.22
CA GLU A 114 7.59 -1.13 -19.06
C GLU A 114 7.31 0.23 -18.41
N GLU A 115 6.69 1.09 -19.19
CA GLU A 115 6.15 2.40 -18.81
C GLU A 115 4.82 2.26 -18.07
N GLY A 116 4.62 3.05 -17.01
CA GLY A 116 3.35 3.16 -16.28
C GLY A 116 3.24 2.43 -14.93
N ILE A 117 4.36 1.96 -14.36
CA ILE A 117 4.36 1.18 -13.10
C ILE A 117 5.16 1.87 -11.98
N ASP A 118 4.51 2.17 -10.86
CA ASP A 118 5.08 2.86 -9.67
C ASP A 118 6.05 1.97 -8.88
N TYR A 119 7.33 2.37 -8.75
CA TYR A 119 8.38 1.57 -8.10
C TYR A 119 8.98 2.21 -6.82
N PRO A 120 8.21 2.52 -5.77
CA PRO A 120 8.79 3.01 -4.52
C PRO A 120 9.69 1.96 -3.83
N ALA A 121 10.72 2.36 -3.10
CA ALA A 121 11.54 1.40 -2.35
C ALA A 121 10.78 0.70 -1.20
N ASP A 122 9.62 1.25 -0.79
CA ASP A 122 8.73 0.73 0.24
C ASP A 122 7.30 0.59 -0.34
N PRO A 123 6.66 -0.60 -0.27
CA PRO A 123 5.28 -0.81 -0.68
C PRO A 123 4.27 0.18 -0.03
N LYS A 124 4.61 0.75 1.12
CA LYS A 124 3.80 1.76 1.83
C LYS A 124 3.75 3.12 1.13
N GLN A 125 4.67 3.39 0.20
CA GLN A 125 4.76 4.66 -0.52
C GLN A 125 4.07 4.64 -1.89
N SER A 126 3.51 3.51 -2.32
CA SER A 126 2.71 3.46 -3.55
C SER A 126 1.35 4.09 -3.31
N THR A 127 1.17 5.28 -3.84
CA THR A 127 -0.04 6.10 -3.74
C THR A 127 -0.51 6.48 -5.14
N LEU A 128 -1.78 6.91 -5.29
CA LEU A 128 -2.26 7.45 -6.56
C LEU A 128 -1.45 8.67 -7.00
N TYR A 129 -0.93 9.42 -6.04
CA TYR A 129 -0.08 10.58 -6.30
C TYR A 129 1.27 10.19 -6.91
N THR A 130 1.95 9.16 -6.38
CA THR A 130 3.21 8.66 -6.92
C THR A 130 3.01 7.99 -8.29
N TRP A 131 1.94 7.20 -8.44
CA TRP A 131 1.53 6.67 -9.74
C TRP A 131 1.29 7.79 -10.76
N TRP A 132 0.49 8.80 -10.42
CA TRP A 132 0.19 9.92 -11.32
C TRP A 132 1.44 10.72 -11.70
N LEU A 133 2.35 10.97 -10.75
CA LEU A 133 3.63 11.62 -11.03
C LEU A 133 4.52 10.81 -11.98
N GLN A 134 4.41 9.48 -11.94
CA GLN A 134 5.14 8.62 -12.85
C GLN A 134 4.47 8.52 -14.22
N GLU A 135 3.14 8.44 -14.27
CA GLU A 135 2.37 8.43 -15.52
C GLU A 135 2.52 9.77 -16.28
N ILE A 136 2.64 10.89 -15.57
CA ILE A 136 3.01 12.18 -16.20
C ILE A 136 4.34 12.09 -16.98
N LYS A 137 5.28 11.24 -16.56
CA LYS A 137 6.55 11.06 -17.25
C LYS A 137 6.42 10.14 -18.47
N SER A 138 5.59 9.09 -18.43
CA SER A 138 5.31 8.25 -19.60
C SER A 138 4.56 9.03 -20.70
N PHE A 139 3.72 10.01 -20.35
CA PHE A 139 3.10 10.90 -21.34
C PHE A 139 4.12 11.65 -22.22
N ALA A 140 5.30 11.97 -21.69
CA ALA A 140 6.35 12.59 -22.49
C ALA A 140 6.94 11.62 -23.54
N TYR A 141 7.05 10.34 -23.19
CA TYR A 141 7.49 9.29 -24.13
C TYR A 141 6.42 8.96 -25.16
N TYR A 142 5.15 8.83 -24.77
CA TYR A 142 4.08 8.63 -25.75
C TYR A 142 4.00 9.79 -26.74
N LYS A 143 4.24 11.02 -26.28
CA LYS A 143 4.35 12.19 -27.14
C LYS A 143 5.53 12.09 -28.11
N ASP A 144 6.67 11.57 -27.67
CA ASP A 144 7.85 11.32 -28.53
C ASP A 144 7.61 10.20 -29.54
N LEU A 145 6.91 9.12 -29.14
CA LEU A 145 6.48 8.03 -30.03
C LEU A 145 5.52 8.54 -31.10
N ILE A 146 4.53 9.34 -30.72
CA ILE A 146 3.59 9.98 -31.66
C ILE A 146 4.35 10.92 -32.60
N ALA A 147 5.26 11.74 -32.09
CA ALA A 147 6.07 12.63 -32.90
C ALA A 147 6.96 11.86 -33.90
N LYS A 148 7.55 10.73 -33.50
CA LYS A 148 8.31 9.85 -34.41
C LYS A 148 7.42 9.23 -35.48
N VAL A 149 6.21 8.80 -35.13
CA VAL A 149 5.25 8.28 -36.12
C VAL A 149 4.84 9.37 -37.10
N GLU A 150 4.62 10.60 -36.64
CA GLU A 150 4.35 11.76 -37.49
C GLU A 150 5.54 12.13 -38.38
N GLU A 151 6.77 12.13 -37.85
CA GLU A 151 8.00 12.38 -38.61
C GLU A 151 8.21 11.32 -39.71
N HIS A 152 8.04 10.04 -39.38
CA HIS A 152 8.15 8.96 -40.37
C HIS A 152 7.04 9.07 -41.43
N LYS A 153 5.84 9.50 -41.05
CA LYS A 153 4.76 9.78 -41.99
C LYS A 153 5.13 10.92 -42.94
N GLU A 154 5.65 12.04 -42.42
CA GLU A 154 6.07 13.19 -43.24
C GLU A 154 7.25 12.86 -44.16
N GLU A 155 8.22 12.06 -43.69
CA GLU A 155 9.33 11.60 -44.53
C GLU A 155 8.82 10.73 -45.68
N ILE A 156 7.83 9.88 -45.41
CA ILE A 156 7.20 9.04 -46.41
C ILE A 156 6.41 9.88 -47.41
N ASP A 157 5.62 10.85 -46.95
CA ASP A 157 4.86 11.75 -47.83
C ASP A 157 5.81 12.54 -48.75
N LYS A 158 6.93 13.06 -48.23
CA LYS A 158 7.98 13.72 -49.04
C LYS A 158 8.64 12.78 -50.05
N ARG A 159 8.99 11.56 -49.63
CA ARG A 159 9.58 10.55 -50.54
C ARG A 159 8.59 10.16 -51.64
N ILE A 160 7.30 10.08 -51.35
CA ILE A 160 6.25 9.84 -52.35
C ILE A 160 6.15 11.03 -53.31
N GLU A 161 6.14 12.27 -52.82
CA GLU A 161 6.12 13.46 -53.67
C GLU A 161 7.35 13.57 -54.59
N ASP A 162 8.55 13.27 -54.10
CA ASP A 162 9.79 13.31 -54.88
C ASP A 162 9.78 12.27 -56.00
N ILE A 163 9.18 11.11 -55.75
CA ILE A 163 9.00 10.04 -56.73
C ILE A 163 7.97 10.44 -57.80
N VAL A 164 6.92 11.18 -57.41
CA VAL A 164 5.92 11.72 -58.35
C VAL A 164 6.48 12.88 -59.18
N LYS A 165 7.38 13.71 -58.61
CA LYS A 165 7.96 14.89 -59.28
C LYS A 165 9.18 14.56 -60.16
N ASN A 166 10.00 13.56 -59.81
CA ASN A 166 11.15 13.17 -60.64
C ASN A 166 10.73 12.21 -61.77
N ASN A 167 10.81 12.70 -63.01
CA ASN A 167 10.48 12.02 -64.28
C ASN A 167 11.37 10.80 -64.65
N ASN A 168 11.99 10.12 -63.67
CA ASN A 168 12.83 8.94 -63.91
C ASN A 168 12.20 7.68 -63.29
N PRO A 169 11.34 6.96 -64.04
CA PRO A 169 10.47 5.90 -63.50
C PRO A 169 11.24 4.66 -63.00
N GLY A 170 12.49 4.45 -63.41
CA GLY A 170 13.25 3.23 -63.11
C GLY A 170 13.85 3.14 -61.70
N SER A 171 14.54 4.17 -61.20
CA SER A 171 15.19 4.12 -59.87
C SER A 171 14.26 4.55 -58.73
N ASN A 172 13.27 5.40 -59.04
CA ASN A 172 12.32 5.93 -58.06
C ASN A 172 11.32 4.86 -57.61
N GLY A 173 10.90 3.96 -58.53
CA GLY A 173 10.00 2.86 -58.20
C GLY A 173 10.58 1.87 -57.18
N ALA A 174 11.88 1.56 -57.28
CA ALA A 174 12.54 0.62 -56.37
C ALA A 174 12.67 1.19 -54.93
N MET A 175 12.98 2.49 -54.80
CA MET A 175 13.05 3.15 -53.49
C MET A 175 11.67 3.34 -52.85
N ALA A 176 10.64 3.74 -53.62
CA ALA A 176 9.25 3.74 -53.15
C ALA A 176 8.84 2.34 -52.65
N SER A 177 9.11 1.32 -53.47
CA SER A 177 8.75 -0.06 -53.15
C SER A 177 9.38 -0.53 -51.83
N ASN A 178 10.65 -0.17 -51.57
CA ASN A 178 11.32 -0.53 -50.32
C ASN A 178 10.73 0.21 -49.11
N ALA A 179 10.46 1.52 -49.22
CA ALA A 179 9.85 2.30 -48.14
C ALA A 179 8.42 1.82 -47.81
N ILE A 180 7.62 1.53 -48.85
CA ILE A 180 6.28 0.95 -48.71
C ILE A 180 6.35 -0.45 -48.06
N THR A 181 7.35 -1.25 -48.41
CA THR A 181 7.53 -2.60 -47.83
C THR A 181 7.90 -2.52 -46.35
N GLN A 182 8.77 -1.59 -45.94
CA GLN A 182 9.13 -1.37 -44.54
C GLN A 182 7.93 -0.87 -43.73
N LEU A 183 7.16 0.11 -44.24
CA LEU A 183 5.94 0.60 -43.61
C LEU A 183 4.91 -0.52 -43.45
N LYS A 184 4.71 -1.35 -44.49
CA LYS A 184 3.81 -2.51 -44.42
C LYS A 184 4.25 -3.50 -43.34
N GLY A 185 5.56 -3.73 -43.19
CA GLY A 185 6.11 -4.58 -42.13
C GLY A 185 5.83 -4.02 -40.73
N ALA A 186 6.08 -2.73 -40.50
CA ALA A 186 5.83 -2.07 -39.20
C ALA A 186 4.33 -2.04 -38.84
N LEU A 187 3.47 -1.76 -39.81
CA LEU A 187 2.01 -1.78 -39.62
C LEU A 187 1.47 -3.18 -39.31
N GLU A 188 1.95 -4.22 -40.01
CA GLU A 188 1.58 -5.60 -39.71
C GLU A 188 2.06 -6.03 -38.32
N GLN A 189 3.26 -5.61 -37.91
CA GLN A 189 3.76 -5.89 -36.58
C GLN A 189 2.93 -5.19 -35.49
N ALA A 190 2.62 -3.90 -35.66
CA ALA A 190 1.76 -3.15 -34.73
C ALA A 190 0.36 -3.76 -34.66
N ARG A 191 -0.24 -4.09 -35.81
CA ARG A 191 -1.54 -4.76 -35.90
C ARG A 191 -1.55 -6.11 -35.21
N SER A 192 -0.50 -6.91 -35.39
CA SER A 192 -0.34 -8.22 -34.73
C SER A 192 -0.25 -8.08 -33.21
N SER A 193 0.51 -7.10 -32.71
CA SER A 193 0.63 -6.82 -31.27
C SER A 193 -0.71 -6.35 -30.66
N VAL A 194 -1.41 -5.44 -31.35
CA VAL A 194 -2.75 -4.98 -30.92
C VAL A 194 -3.75 -6.13 -30.94
N SER A 195 -3.77 -6.95 -31.98
CA SER A 195 -4.67 -8.11 -32.09
C SER A 195 -4.38 -9.17 -31.03
N LYS A 196 -3.10 -9.41 -30.69
CA LYS A 196 -2.73 -10.30 -29.58
C LYS A 196 -3.20 -9.75 -28.24
N ALA A 197 -2.98 -8.46 -27.96
CA ALA A 197 -3.45 -7.81 -26.74
C ALA A 197 -4.98 -7.87 -26.63
N GLU A 198 -5.69 -7.57 -27.73
CA GLU A 198 -7.14 -7.71 -27.83
C GLU A 198 -7.60 -9.14 -27.56
N SER A 199 -6.94 -10.16 -28.13
CA SER A 199 -7.29 -11.56 -27.90
C SER A 199 -7.09 -12.03 -26.44
N ILE A 200 -6.11 -11.45 -25.75
CA ILE A 200 -5.86 -11.71 -24.33
C ILE A 200 -6.94 -11.02 -23.49
N ILE A 201 -7.25 -9.75 -23.75
CA ILE A 201 -8.26 -8.97 -23.03
C ILE A 201 -9.68 -9.52 -23.28
N ALA A 202 -9.98 -9.92 -24.52
CA ALA A 202 -11.26 -10.47 -24.93
C ALA A 202 -11.47 -11.92 -24.47
N ASN A 203 -10.45 -12.58 -23.89
CA ASN A 203 -10.61 -13.93 -23.38
C ASN A 203 -11.55 -13.93 -22.17
N GLN A 204 -12.76 -14.47 -22.36
CA GLN A 204 -13.80 -14.53 -21.34
C GLN A 204 -13.33 -15.19 -20.03
N ARG A 205 -12.35 -16.11 -20.09
CA ARG A 205 -11.74 -16.74 -18.91
C ARG A 205 -11.02 -15.74 -18.01
N ILE A 206 -10.37 -14.72 -18.58
CA ILE A 206 -9.64 -13.69 -17.83
C ILE A 206 -10.64 -12.83 -17.07
N ASN A 207 -11.72 -12.37 -17.72
CA ASN A 207 -12.78 -11.60 -17.07
C ASN A 207 -13.41 -12.34 -15.88
N VAL A 208 -13.78 -13.62 -16.05
CA VAL A 208 -14.35 -14.44 -14.97
C VAL A 208 -13.34 -14.71 -13.84
N SER A 209 -12.04 -14.76 -14.15
CA SER A 209 -11.00 -14.96 -13.14
C SER A 209 -10.71 -13.67 -12.37
N LEU A 210 -10.70 -12.52 -13.04
CA LEU A 210 -10.60 -11.19 -12.42
C LEU A 210 -11.79 -10.90 -11.51
N GLU A 211 -13.02 -11.20 -11.95
CA GLU A 211 -14.20 -11.01 -11.12
C GLU A 211 -14.15 -11.86 -9.84
N ARG A 212 -13.68 -13.12 -9.94
CA ARG A 212 -13.49 -14.00 -8.77
C ARG A 212 -12.38 -13.49 -7.86
N PHE A 213 -11.28 -13.00 -8.44
CA PHE A 213 -10.19 -12.39 -7.69
C PHE A 213 -10.66 -11.15 -6.93
N ASP A 214 -11.35 -10.21 -7.59
CA ASP A 214 -11.82 -8.97 -6.97
C ASP A 214 -12.81 -9.24 -5.83
N LYS A 215 -13.73 -10.20 -6.00
CA LYS A 215 -14.63 -10.63 -4.91
C LYS A 215 -13.86 -11.15 -3.71
N ARG A 216 -12.87 -12.03 -3.91
CA ARG A 216 -12.06 -12.59 -2.83
C ARG A 216 -11.16 -11.54 -2.18
N PHE A 217 -10.55 -10.69 -2.98
CA PHE A 217 -9.71 -9.59 -2.53
C PHE A 217 -10.51 -8.59 -1.69
N GLY A 218 -11.73 -8.24 -2.13
CA GLY A 218 -12.64 -7.39 -1.36
C GLY A 218 -13.03 -7.99 -0.01
N LEU A 219 -13.24 -9.31 0.08
CA LEU A 219 -13.49 -9.98 1.35
C LEU A 219 -12.26 -9.94 2.27
N VAL A 220 -11.06 -10.16 1.75
CA VAL A 220 -9.81 -10.07 2.52
C VAL A 220 -9.60 -8.66 3.06
N LEU A 221 -9.79 -7.63 2.24
CA LEU A 221 -9.70 -6.23 2.66
C LEU A 221 -10.71 -5.91 3.78
N ARG A 222 -11.97 -6.34 3.64
CA ARG A 222 -12.99 -6.15 4.68
C ARG A 222 -12.59 -6.85 5.98
N SER A 223 -12.09 -8.07 5.90
CA SER A 223 -11.64 -8.82 7.08
C SER A 223 -10.44 -8.17 7.76
N GLN A 224 -9.46 -7.66 6.99
CA GLN A 224 -8.30 -6.97 7.52
C GLN A 224 -8.70 -5.65 8.18
N ASN A 225 -9.55 -4.86 7.54
CA ASN A 225 -10.06 -3.60 8.08
C ASN A 225 -10.85 -3.85 9.38
N LEU A 226 -11.69 -4.89 9.41
CA LEU A 226 -12.44 -5.27 10.60
C LEU A 226 -11.50 -5.71 11.74
N ARG A 227 -10.47 -6.51 11.44
CA ARG A 227 -9.46 -6.91 12.43
C ARG A 227 -8.76 -5.68 13.03
N VAL A 228 -8.34 -4.74 12.20
CA VAL A 228 -7.69 -3.50 12.66
C VAL A 228 -8.65 -2.69 13.52
N LEU A 229 -9.87 -2.47 13.07
CA LEU A 229 -10.85 -1.71 13.83
C LEU A 229 -11.14 -2.36 15.19
N LEU A 230 -11.42 -3.67 15.23
CA LEU A 230 -11.80 -4.36 16.45
C LEU A 230 -10.62 -4.61 17.38
N ALA A 231 -9.59 -5.31 16.89
CA ALA A 231 -8.51 -5.82 17.72
C ALA A 231 -7.42 -4.79 17.98
N GLU A 232 -7.19 -3.89 17.02
CA GLU A 232 -6.17 -2.87 17.17
C GLU A 232 -6.77 -1.65 17.85
N ILE A 233 -7.86 -1.06 17.35
CA ILE A 233 -8.36 0.22 17.87
C ILE A 233 -9.32 0.05 19.06
N LEU A 234 -10.42 -0.70 18.88
CA LEU A 234 -11.49 -0.73 19.88
C LEU A 234 -11.11 -1.44 21.16
N LEU A 235 -10.42 -2.58 21.08
CA LEU A 235 -10.08 -3.39 22.25
C LEU A 235 -9.23 -2.61 23.28
N PRO A 236 -8.09 -1.96 22.92
CA PRO A 236 -7.30 -1.20 23.89
C PRO A 236 -8.04 0.01 24.47
N ILE A 237 -8.83 0.72 23.65
CA ILE A 237 -9.64 1.85 24.11
C ILE A 237 -10.70 1.39 25.10
N PHE A 238 -11.38 0.28 24.83
CA PHE A 238 -12.38 -0.28 25.74
C PHE A 238 -11.75 -0.73 27.06
N MET A 239 -10.62 -1.43 27.02
CA MET A 239 -9.89 -1.82 28.24
C MET A 239 -9.48 -0.61 29.07
N ALA A 240 -8.93 0.43 28.43
CA ALA A 240 -8.52 1.65 29.12
C ALA A 240 -9.71 2.43 29.68
N GLY A 241 -10.82 2.52 28.94
CA GLY A 241 -12.06 3.15 29.39
C GLY A 241 -12.65 2.43 30.59
N TYR A 242 -12.72 1.10 30.55
CA TYR A 242 -13.17 0.29 31.68
C TYR A 242 -12.27 0.44 32.92
N ALA A 243 -10.95 0.42 32.73
CA ALA A 243 -9.98 0.68 33.80
C ALA A 243 -10.16 2.09 34.41
N GLY A 244 -10.41 3.09 33.56
CA GLY A 244 -10.69 4.47 34.00
C GLY A 244 -11.98 4.58 34.80
N LEU A 245 -13.05 3.89 34.40
CA LEU A 245 -14.31 3.81 35.16
C LEU A 245 -14.09 3.18 36.55
N LEU A 246 -13.33 2.08 36.62
CA LEU A 246 -12.99 1.45 37.89
C LEU A 246 -12.20 2.38 38.82
N LEU A 247 -11.23 3.14 38.27
CA LEU A 247 -10.51 4.14 39.05
C LEU A 247 -11.43 5.26 39.54
N ALA A 248 -12.35 5.75 38.71
CA ALA A 248 -13.32 6.76 39.12
C ALA A 248 -14.18 6.26 40.30
N THR A 249 -14.71 5.03 40.21
CA THR A 249 -15.48 4.43 41.31
C THR A 249 -14.65 4.22 42.58
N PHE A 250 -13.36 3.90 42.45
CA PHE A 250 -12.46 3.78 43.60
C PHE A 250 -12.33 5.11 44.35
N PHE A 251 -12.16 6.23 43.63
CA PHE A 251 -12.05 7.55 44.25
C PHE A 251 -13.37 8.10 44.82
N GLU A 252 -14.53 7.62 44.35
CA GLU A 252 -15.82 7.97 44.95
C GLU A 252 -16.09 7.22 46.26
N LEU A 253 -15.50 6.03 46.42
CA LEU A 253 -15.68 5.16 47.59
C LEU A 253 -14.64 5.40 48.70
N ALA A 254 -13.50 6.01 48.38
CA ALA A 254 -12.40 6.30 49.30
C ALA A 254 -12.58 7.64 50.05
#